data_AF-A0AAW6J6B2-F1
#
_entry.id   AF-A0AAW6J6B2-F1
#
_cell.length_a   1.000
_cell.length_b   1.000
_cell.length_c   1.000
_cell.angle_alpha   90.00
_cell.angle_beta   90.00
_cell.angle_gamma   90.00
#
_symmetry.space_group_name_H-M   'P 1'
#
loop_
_entity.id
_entity.type
_entity.pdbx_description
1 polymer ?
#
loop_
_entity_poly.entity_id
_entity_poly.type
_entity_poly.pdbx_seq_one_letter_code
_entity_poly.pdbx_strand_id
1 'polypeptide(L)'
;AGQIINGNERYDIYVRIEEEYRSNKEAIADIRLQSPTGAWVRLGDVASVSFESGPPQVRRDDVQRRVVIQANVQNRDMGSVVAD
;
A
#
# COMPACT_ATOMS: atom_id res chain seq x y z
N ALA A 1 6.29 2.32 18.89
CA ALA A 1 4.84 2.51 18.97
C ALA A 1 4.38 1.95 20.31
N GLY A 2 3.65 2.75 21.09
CA GLY A 2 3.20 2.39 22.44
C GLY A 2 1.68 2.26 22.50
N GLN A 3 1.15 1.90 23.66
CA GLN A 3 -0.30 1.88 23.92
C GLN A 3 -0.62 2.85 25.05
N ILE A 4 -1.66 3.66 24.89
CA ILE A 4 -2.26 4.44 25.98
C ILE A 4 -3.42 3.62 26.54
N ILE A 5 -3.43 3.44 27.86
CA ILE A 5 -4.54 2.85 28.59
C ILE A 5 -5.33 3.99 29.21
N ASN A 6 -6.60 4.14 28.83
CA ASN A 6 -7.53 5.08 29.43
C ASN A 6 -8.68 4.30 30.09
N GLY A 7 -8.60 4.13 31.42
CA GLY A 7 -9.51 3.24 32.14
C GLY A 7 -9.40 1.78 31.68
N ASN A 8 -10.48 1.23 31.12
CA ASN A 8 -10.52 -0.12 30.55
C ASN A 8 -10.23 -0.16 29.04
N GLU A 9 -10.05 0.99 28.39
CA GLU A 9 -9.82 1.09 26.95
C GLU A 9 -8.32 1.18 26.63
N ARG A 10 -7.91 0.54 25.54
CA ARG A 10 -6.53 0.53 25.05
C ARG A 10 -6.49 1.11 23.65
N TYR A 11 -5.67 2.13 23.45
CA TYR A 11 -5.46 2.77 22.15
C TYR A 11 -4.01 2.61 21.71
N ASP A 12 -3.83 2.23 20.45
CA ASP A 12 -2.51 2.16 19.84
C ASP A 12 -2.02 3.56 19.44
N ILE A 13 -0.73 3.82 19.66
CA ILE A 13 -0.08 5.07 19.28
C ILE A 13 0.76 4.85 18.04
N TYR A 14 0.47 5.63 17.00
CA TYR A 14 1.24 5.68 15.78
C TYR A 14 1.98 7.01 15.66
N VAL A 15 3.25 6.93 15.27
CA VAL A 15 4.05 8.11 14.90
C VAL A 15 4.17 8.09 13.38
N ARG A 16 3.79 9.20 12.76
CA ARG A 16 3.83 9.35 11.31
C ARG A 16 4.26 10.76 10.96
N ILE A 17 5.04 10.87 9.89
CA ILE A 17 5.39 12.15 9.28
C ILE A 17 4.11 12.83 8.78
N GLU A 18 4.03 14.14 8.97
CA GLU A 18 2.91 14.98 8.51
C GLU A 18 2.71 14.85 6.99
N GLU A 19 1.47 15.03 6.55
CA GLU A 19 1.06 14.71 5.18
C GLU A 19 1.83 15.48 4.10
N GLU A 20 2.13 16.76 4.34
CA GLU A 20 2.84 17.62 3.40
C GLU A 20 4.17 17.01 2.94
N TYR A 21 4.93 16.44 3.88
CA TYR A 21 6.25 15.84 3.62
C TYR A 21 6.20 14.42 3.01
N ARG A 22 5.01 13.88 2.76
CA ARG A 22 4.82 12.55 2.15
C ARG A 22 3.74 12.54 1.07
N SER A 23 3.37 13.72 0.60
CA SER A 23 2.27 13.93 -0.35
C SER A 23 2.65 13.53 -1.78
N ASN A 24 3.93 13.61 -2.12
CA ASN A 24 4.46 13.32 -3.46
C ASN A 24 5.87 12.74 -3.39
N LYS A 25 6.37 12.28 -4.55
CA LYS A 25 7.68 11.59 -4.64
C LYS A 25 8.84 12.51 -4.27
N GLU A 26 8.76 13.80 -4.63
CA GLU A 26 9.78 14.80 -4.35
C GLU A 26 9.89 15.04 -2.84
N ALA A 27 8.75 15.25 -2.17
CA ALA A 27 8.67 15.43 -0.73
C ALA A 27 9.24 14.22 0.02
N ILE A 28 8.93 13.00 -0.45
CA ILE A 28 9.48 11.77 0.12
C ILE A 28 11.00 11.70 -0.08
N ALA A 29 11.50 12.04 -1.27
CA ALA A 29 12.93 12.05 -1.56
C ALA A 29 13.70 13.07 -0.69
N ASP A 30 13.07 14.18 -0.33
CA ASP A 30 13.65 15.23 0.50
C ASP A 30 13.60 14.95 2.02
N ILE A 31 12.99 13.84 2.45
CA ILE A 31 12.98 13.43 3.87
C ILE A 31 14.42 13.32 4.39
N ARG A 32 14.71 14.06 5.47
CA ARG A 32 16.02 14.05 6.11
C ARG A 32 16.16 12.85 7.05
N LEU A 33 17.23 12.12 6.87
CA LEU A 33 17.64 11.00 7.70
C LEU A 33 18.95 11.34 8.39
N GLN A 34 19.09 10.88 9.62
CA GLN A 34 20.37 10.93 10.31
C GLN A 34 21.11 9.61 10.07
N SER A 35 22.30 9.72 9.48
CA SER A 35 23.18 8.56 9.31
C SER A 35 23.74 8.10 10.67
N PRO A 36 24.23 6.86 10.77
CA PRO A 36 24.88 6.38 12.00
C PRO A 36 26.09 7.21 12.45
N THR A 37 26.72 7.94 11.52
CA THR A 37 27.85 8.84 11.80
C THR A 37 27.39 10.24 12.23
N GLY A 38 26.07 10.49 12.32
CA GLY A 38 25.49 11.77 12.75
C GLY A 38 25.28 12.78 11.62
N ALA A 39 25.76 12.50 10.41
CA ALA A 39 25.53 13.36 9.25
C ALA A 39 24.07 13.31 8.79
N TRP A 40 23.56 14.45 8.34
CA TRP A 40 22.24 14.56 7.73
C TRP A 40 22.33 14.23 6.24
N VAL A 41 21.50 13.29 5.80
CA VAL A 41 21.37 12.89 4.39
C VAL A 41 19.89 12.92 4.00
N ARG A 42 19.57 13.10 2.72
CA ARG A 42 18.19 12.95 2.26
C ARG A 42 17.93 11.51 1.86
N LEU A 43 16.67 11.09 1.91
CA LEU A 43 16.26 9.76 1.46
C LEU A 43 16.65 9.52 -0.01
N GLY A 44 16.51 10.54 -0.87
CA GLY A 44 16.89 10.49 -2.27
C GLY A 44 18.39 10.32 -2.53
N ASP A 45 19.26 10.67 -1.56
CA ASP A 45 20.70 10.48 -1.69
C ASP A 45 21.10 9.01 -1.46
N VAL A 46 20.22 8.19 -0.87
CA VAL A 46 20.49 6.78 -0.49
C VAL A 46 19.52 5.78 -1.12
N ALA A 47 18.42 6.23 -1.73
CA ALA A 47 17.40 5.39 -2.33
C ALA A 47 16.71 6.07 -3.53
N SER A 48 16.23 5.28 -4.49
CA SER A 48 15.41 5.76 -5.61
C SER A 48 13.92 5.72 -5.27
N VAL A 49 13.21 6.84 -5.49
CA VAL A 49 11.76 6.92 -5.29
C VAL A 49 11.07 6.95 -6.66
N SER A 50 10.31 5.91 -6.98
CA SER A 50 9.57 5.76 -8.24
C SER A 50 8.12 5.37 -8.00
N PHE A 51 7.25 5.75 -8.93
CA PHE A 51 5.92 5.16 -9.02
C PHE A 51 6.02 3.90 -9.87
N GLU A 52 5.50 2.79 -9.34
CA GLU A 52 5.46 1.52 -10.04
C GLU A 52 4.02 0.99 -10.06
N SER A 53 3.66 0.34 -11.16
CA SER A 53 2.37 -0.34 -11.28
C SER A 53 2.51 -1.74 -10.69
N GLY A 54 1.64 -2.07 -9.74
CA GLY A 54 1.57 -3.40 -9.12
C GLY A 54 0.13 -3.90 -9.07
N PRO A 55 -0.08 -5.22 -8.90
CA PRO A 55 -1.43 -5.77 -8.76
C PRO A 55 -2.12 -5.15 -7.53
N PRO A 56 -3.32 -4.55 -7.67
CA PRO A 56 -4.00 -3.87 -6.56
C PRO A 56 -4.42 -4.84 -5.45
N GLN A 57 -4.51 -6.14 -5.76
CA GLN A 57 -4.75 -7.20 -4.78
C GLN A 57 -4.06 -8.48 -5.23
N VAL A 58 -3.29 -9.10 -4.32
CA VAL A 58 -2.76 -10.45 -4.53
C VAL A 58 -3.71 -11.44 -3.88
N ARG A 59 -4.70 -11.93 -4.65
CA ARG A 59 -5.50 -13.10 -4.26
C ARG A 59 -4.75 -14.36 -4.66
N ARG A 60 -4.58 -15.28 -3.71
CA ARG A 60 -4.04 -16.63 -3.95
C ARG A 60 -5.11 -17.63 -3.55
N ASP A 61 -5.43 -18.51 -4.47
CA ASP A 61 -6.20 -19.73 -4.25
C ASP A 61 -5.33 -20.84 -4.88
N ASP A 62 -4.94 -21.84 -4.11
CA ASP A 62 -4.00 -22.91 -4.52
C ASP A 62 -2.69 -22.43 -5.20
N VAL A 63 -2.07 -21.36 -4.68
CA VAL A 63 -0.71 -20.90 -5.05
C VAL A 63 -0.58 -20.33 -6.49
N GLN A 64 -1.66 -20.26 -7.28
CA GLN A 64 -1.63 -19.71 -8.65
C GLN A 64 -2.25 -18.30 -8.75
N ARG A 65 -1.73 -17.47 -9.67
CA ARG A 65 -2.29 -16.14 -9.98
C ARG A 65 -3.61 -16.31 -10.76
N ARG A 66 -4.70 -15.67 -10.33
CA ARG A 66 -6.02 -15.70 -11.00
C ARG A 66 -6.52 -14.30 -11.34
N VAL A 67 -7.12 -14.14 -12.52
CA VAL A 67 -7.94 -12.97 -12.89
C VAL A 67 -9.41 -13.41 -12.91
N VAL A 68 -10.30 -12.67 -12.25
CA VAL A 68 -11.74 -12.97 -12.21
C VAL A 68 -12.46 -12.04 -13.19
N ILE A 69 -13.07 -12.61 -14.23
CA ILE A 69 -13.94 -11.89 -15.15
C ILE A 69 -15.38 -12.19 -14.70
N GLN A 70 -16.14 -11.15 -14.36
CA GLN A 70 -17.56 -11.26 -14.05
C GLN A 70 -18.36 -10.66 -15.20
N ALA A 71 -19.33 -11.43 -15.70
CA ALA A 71 -20.29 -10.99 -16.69
C ALA A 71 -21.69 -11.24 -16.14
N ASN A 72 -22.56 -10.23 -16.26
CA ASN A 72 -23.98 -10.38 -15.94
C ASN A 72 -24.72 -10.78 -17.22
N VAL A 73 -25.47 -11.88 -17.18
CA VAL A 73 -26.30 -12.31 -18.30
C VAL A 73 -27.69 -11.71 -18.14
N GLN A 74 -28.20 -11.06 -19.19
CA GLN A 74 -29.57 -10.58 -19.27
C GLN A 74 -30.23 -11.14 -20.53
N ASN A 75 -31.46 -11.67 -20.40
CA ASN A 75 -32.28 -12.23 -21.47
C ASN A 75 -31.72 -13.50 -22.17
N ARG A 76 -30.76 -14.21 -21.56
CA ARG A 76 -30.27 -15.53 -22.03
C ARG A 76 -30.02 -16.45 -20.85
N ASP A 77 -30.00 -17.76 -21.07
CA ASP A 77 -29.67 -18.73 -20.03
C ASP A 77 -28.16 -18.79 -19.78
N MET A 78 -27.78 -19.01 -18.52
CA MET A 78 -26.38 -19.03 -18.11
C MET A 78 -25.60 -20.20 -18.69
N GLY A 79 -26.26 -21.31 -19.04
CA GLY A 79 -25.63 -22.50 -19.63
C GLY A 79 -25.17 -22.26 -21.07
N SER A 80 -26.02 -21.66 -21.90
CA SER A 80 -25.68 -21.32 -23.29
C SER A 80 -24.59 -20.25 -23.39
N VAL A 81 -24.54 -19.31 -22.44
CA VAL A 81 -23.49 -18.26 -22.41
C VAL A 81 -22.14 -18.79 -21.95
N VAL A 82 -22.10 -19.84 -21.13
CA VAL A 82 -20.83 -20.47 -20.72
C VAL A 82 -20.28 -21.40 -21.82
N ALA A 83 -21.14 -21.88 -22.71
CA ALA A 83 -20.76 -22.75 -23.82
C ALA A 83 -20.33 -21.99 -25.10
N ASP A 84 -20.60 -20.68 -25.16
CA ASP A 84 -20.20 -19.72 -26.22
C ASP A 84 -18.79 -19.18 -25.95
#